data_AF-A0A7C7L9D6-F1
#
_entry.id   AF-A0A7C7L9D6-F1
#
_cell.length_a   1.000
_cell.length_b   1.000
_cell.length_c   1.000
_cell.angle_alpha   90.00
_cell.angle_beta   90.00
_cell.angle_gamma   90.00
#
_symmetry.space_group_name_H-M   'P 1'
#
loop_
_entity.id
_entity.type
_entity.pdbx_description
1 polymer ?
#
loop_
_entity_poly.entity_id
_entity_poly.type
_entity_poly.pdbx_seq_one_letter_code
_entity_poly.pdbx_strand_id
1 'polypeptide(L)'
;KRIWFRKKFGLTQDTIAIGIIGRIVPIKNHSFFLSAIKNLKENTTKKFIAFIVGDGEDRIKLQNEAEAIGLSYSFEDCSNRFDLSLEPEPKHNNDVNIIFTSWIREVDIVYAGLDIVALTSYNEGTPVSLIEAQASSKPVISTNVGGIENVVEHGVSGLLTGVSVSLFSKKLLSLVDNEEQRITFGRNGVKSVFDKYNYNRLVKEISTLYYKLLETKQKGD
;
A
#
# COMPACT_ATOMS: atom_id res chain seq x y z
N LYS A 1 -2.52 5.32 -16.93
CA LYS A 1 -2.53 4.38 -15.79
C LYS A 1 -3.64 4.69 -14.78
N ARG A 2 -3.60 5.84 -14.06
CA ARG A 2 -4.65 6.19 -13.08
C ARG A 2 -6.07 6.16 -13.63
N ILE A 3 -6.32 6.87 -14.74
CA ILE A 3 -7.65 6.93 -15.39
C ILE A 3 -8.14 5.51 -15.74
N TRP A 4 -7.27 4.72 -16.35
CA TRP A 4 -7.57 3.33 -16.74
C TRP A 4 -7.90 2.46 -15.51
N PHE A 5 -7.08 2.48 -14.46
CA PHE A 5 -7.34 1.71 -13.23
C PHE A 5 -8.67 2.08 -12.60
N ARG A 6 -8.92 3.40 -12.46
CA ARG A 6 -10.16 3.90 -11.86
C ARG A 6 -11.37 3.51 -12.70
N LYS A 7 -11.29 3.60 -14.04
CA LYS A 7 -12.37 3.15 -14.94
C LYS A 7 -12.64 1.64 -14.81
N LYS A 8 -11.59 0.80 -14.81
CA LYS A 8 -11.71 -0.67 -14.65
C LYS A 8 -12.49 -1.06 -13.40
N PHE A 9 -12.22 -0.39 -12.28
CA PHE A 9 -12.85 -0.71 -11.00
C PHE A 9 -14.05 0.19 -10.66
N GLY A 10 -14.53 1.01 -11.61
CA GLY A 10 -15.74 1.83 -11.43
C GLY A 10 -15.58 3.05 -10.51
N LEU A 11 -14.36 3.55 -10.29
CA LEU A 11 -14.10 4.68 -9.41
C LEU A 11 -14.37 6.01 -10.10
N THR A 12 -15.28 6.79 -9.52
CA THR A 12 -15.48 8.22 -9.81
C THR A 12 -14.33 9.07 -9.27
N GLN A 13 -14.22 10.35 -9.65
CA GLN A 13 -13.12 11.22 -9.19
C GLN A 13 -13.17 11.52 -7.68
N ASP A 14 -14.37 11.53 -7.07
CA ASP A 14 -14.60 11.80 -5.65
C ASP A 14 -14.34 10.59 -4.73
N THR A 15 -14.21 9.38 -5.30
CA THR A 15 -13.99 8.15 -4.51
C THR A 15 -12.54 8.00 -4.09
N ILE A 16 -12.26 7.88 -2.79
CA ILE A 16 -10.92 7.63 -2.28
C ILE A 16 -10.54 6.15 -2.44
N ALA A 17 -9.45 5.87 -3.13
CA ALA A 17 -8.93 4.52 -3.32
C ALA A 17 -7.86 4.17 -2.27
N ILE A 18 -8.11 3.19 -1.42
CA ILE A 18 -7.20 2.80 -0.32
C ILE A 18 -6.70 1.39 -0.60
N GLY A 19 -5.40 1.14 -0.70
CA GLY A 19 -4.89 -0.19 -1.06
C GLY A 19 -3.91 -0.76 -0.07
N ILE A 20 -4.01 -2.07 0.18
CA ILE A 20 -2.94 -2.88 0.78
C ILE A 20 -2.44 -3.87 -0.29
N ILE A 21 -1.13 -3.93 -0.47
CA ILE A 21 -0.47 -4.70 -1.53
C ILE A 21 0.44 -5.74 -0.88
N GLY A 22 0.21 -7.02 -1.18
CA GLY A 22 1.07 -8.10 -0.72
C GLY A 22 0.38 -9.46 -0.68
N ARG A 23 1.14 -10.49 -0.30
CA ARG A 23 0.63 -11.86 -0.15
C ARG A 23 -0.40 -11.94 0.98
N ILE A 24 -1.49 -12.65 0.75
CA ILE A 24 -2.54 -12.85 1.74
C ILE A 24 -2.18 -14.03 2.66
N VAL A 25 -1.42 -13.73 3.71
CA VAL A 25 -0.93 -14.69 4.72
C VAL A 25 -1.00 -14.09 6.13
N PRO A 26 -1.02 -14.91 7.19
CA PRO A 26 -1.23 -14.44 8.57
C PRO A 26 -0.31 -13.30 9.02
N ILE A 27 0.98 -13.36 8.64
CA ILE A 27 1.98 -12.35 9.04
C ILE A 27 1.67 -10.94 8.52
N LYS A 28 0.93 -10.83 7.40
CA LYS A 28 0.55 -9.54 6.80
C LYS A 28 -0.67 -8.91 7.47
N ASN A 29 -1.39 -9.67 8.30
CA ASN A 29 -2.46 -9.17 9.17
C ASN A 29 -3.51 -8.32 8.43
N HIS A 30 -4.05 -8.88 7.34
CA HIS A 30 -5.11 -8.22 6.56
C HIS A 30 -6.43 -8.09 7.34
N SER A 31 -6.71 -8.98 8.31
CA SER A 31 -7.85 -8.88 9.23
C SER A 31 -7.87 -7.54 9.99
N PHE A 32 -6.69 -7.05 10.40
CA PHE A 32 -6.57 -5.73 11.00
C PHE A 32 -6.94 -4.61 10.01
N PHE A 33 -6.53 -4.74 8.74
CA PHE A 33 -6.93 -3.80 7.69
C PHE A 33 -8.45 -3.80 7.48
N LEU A 34 -9.10 -4.98 7.44
CA LEU A 34 -10.57 -5.08 7.36
C LEU A 34 -11.25 -4.35 8.52
N SER A 35 -10.75 -4.55 9.74
CA SER A 35 -11.25 -3.88 10.95
C SER A 35 -11.10 -2.35 10.86
N ALA A 36 -9.99 -1.87 10.30
CA ALA A 36 -9.77 -0.43 10.09
C ALA A 36 -10.70 0.15 9.02
N ILE A 37 -10.95 -0.59 7.92
CA ILE A 37 -11.91 -0.20 6.88
C ILE A 37 -13.34 -0.18 7.42
N LYS A 38 -13.72 -1.13 8.28
CA LYS A 38 -15.00 -1.13 8.98
C LYS A 38 -15.18 0.13 9.83
N ASN A 39 -14.18 0.47 10.64
CA ASN A 39 -14.23 1.69 11.43
C ASN A 39 -14.26 2.96 10.55
N LEU A 40 -13.50 2.99 9.45
CA LEU A 40 -13.56 4.09 8.49
C LEU A 40 -14.97 4.27 7.92
N LYS A 41 -15.62 3.18 7.47
CA LYS A 41 -17.01 3.18 6.95
C LYS A 41 -18.01 3.83 7.91
N GLU A 42 -17.81 3.65 9.21
CA GLU A 42 -18.70 4.18 10.25
C GLU A 42 -18.42 5.65 10.60
N ASN A 43 -17.26 6.19 10.21
CA ASN A 43 -16.77 7.49 10.67
C ASN A 43 -16.47 8.49 9.54
N THR A 44 -16.73 8.14 8.28
CA THR A 44 -16.58 9.08 7.15
C THR A 44 -17.84 9.12 6.28
N THR A 45 -18.11 10.28 5.70
CA THR A 45 -19.11 10.47 4.64
C THR A 45 -18.48 10.47 3.25
N LYS A 46 -17.14 10.44 3.16
CA LYS A 46 -16.43 10.37 1.88
C LYS A 46 -16.64 9.00 1.27
N LYS A 47 -16.90 8.95 -0.04
CA LYS A 47 -16.90 7.69 -0.78
C LYS A 47 -15.48 7.14 -0.81
N PHE A 48 -15.34 5.85 -0.53
CA PHE A 48 -14.07 5.17 -0.67
C PHE A 48 -14.29 3.74 -1.15
N ILE A 49 -13.24 3.17 -1.74
CA ILE A 49 -13.14 1.76 -2.05
C ILE A 49 -11.77 1.28 -1.58
N ALA A 50 -11.76 0.23 -0.76
CA ALA A 50 -10.53 -0.41 -0.33
C ALA A 50 -10.15 -1.56 -1.28
N PHE A 51 -8.85 -1.77 -1.47
CA PHE A 51 -8.30 -2.79 -2.34
C PHE A 51 -7.36 -3.69 -1.56
N ILE A 52 -7.54 -5.01 -1.69
CA ILE A 52 -6.56 -6.00 -1.28
C ILE A 52 -5.96 -6.58 -2.56
N VAL A 53 -4.73 -6.16 -2.85
CA VAL A 53 -4.00 -6.53 -4.06
C VAL A 53 -2.98 -7.62 -3.75
N GLY A 54 -3.22 -8.81 -4.28
CA GLY A 54 -2.46 -10.01 -4.03
C GLY A 54 -3.37 -11.21 -3.76
N ASP A 55 -2.75 -12.36 -3.53
CA ASP A 55 -3.45 -13.60 -3.23
C ASP A 55 -2.69 -14.40 -2.15
N GLY A 56 -3.30 -15.46 -1.64
CA GLY A 56 -2.70 -16.34 -0.65
C GLY A 56 -3.71 -17.23 0.07
N GLU A 57 -3.20 -18.05 0.99
CA GLU A 57 -3.97 -19.09 1.69
C GLU A 57 -5.14 -18.52 2.52
N ASP A 58 -5.00 -17.29 3.03
CA ASP A 58 -6.02 -16.64 3.87
C ASP A 58 -7.08 -15.88 3.05
N ARG A 59 -7.06 -15.90 1.70
CA ARG A 59 -8.00 -15.11 0.88
C ARG A 59 -9.47 -15.41 1.18
N ILE A 60 -9.87 -16.68 1.16
CA ILE A 60 -11.26 -17.08 1.42
C ILE A 60 -11.69 -16.73 2.84
N LYS A 61 -10.79 -16.92 3.80
CA LYS A 61 -11.02 -16.55 5.20
C LYS A 61 -11.29 -15.05 5.35
N LEU A 62 -10.50 -14.19 4.69
CA LEU A 62 -10.68 -12.74 4.74
C LEU A 62 -11.96 -12.26 4.03
N GLN A 63 -12.35 -12.93 2.95
CA GLN A 63 -13.62 -12.65 2.27
C GLN A 63 -14.81 -12.91 3.20
N ASN A 64 -14.81 -14.08 3.86
CA ASN A 64 -15.82 -14.42 4.86
C ASN A 64 -15.78 -13.46 6.06
N GLU A 65 -14.59 -13.04 6.50
CA GLU A 65 -14.43 -12.06 7.58
C GLU A 65 -15.01 -10.70 7.19
N ALA A 66 -14.75 -10.21 5.97
CA ALA A 66 -15.30 -8.96 5.46
C ALA A 66 -16.83 -8.98 5.48
N GLU A 67 -17.45 -10.07 5.00
CA GLU A 67 -18.90 -10.26 5.06
C GLU A 67 -19.41 -10.29 6.51
N ALA A 68 -18.74 -11.05 7.39
CA ALA A 68 -19.13 -11.18 8.80
C ALA A 68 -19.11 -9.84 9.57
N ILE A 69 -18.21 -8.91 9.21
CA ILE A 69 -18.14 -7.58 9.81
C ILE A 69 -18.97 -6.53 9.04
N GLY A 70 -19.79 -6.92 8.07
CA GLY A 70 -20.72 -6.05 7.34
C GLY A 70 -20.04 -5.14 6.31
N LEU A 71 -18.93 -5.59 5.72
CA LEU A 71 -18.30 -4.96 4.56
C LEU A 71 -18.69 -5.72 3.29
N SER A 72 -19.36 -5.02 2.36
CA SER A 72 -19.58 -5.58 1.03
C SER A 72 -18.25 -5.72 0.31
N TYR A 73 -18.03 -6.86 -0.35
CA TYR A 73 -16.83 -7.07 -1.14
C TYR A 73 -17.13 -7.62 -2.54
N SER A 74 -16.19 -7.41 -3.45
CA SER A 74 -16.13 -8.09 -4.74
C SER A 74 -14.78 -8.80 -4.88
N PHE A 75 -14.75 -9.86 -5.69
CA PHE A 75 -13.53 -10.53 -6.10
C PHE A 75 -13.38 -10.41 -7.62
N GLU A 76 -12.24 -9.88 -8.07
CA GLU A 76 -11.87 -9.79 -9.46
C GLU A 76 -10.56 -10.53 -9.68
N ASP A 77 -10.56 -11.54 -10.53
CA ASP A 77 -9.31 -12.19 -10.91
C ASP A 77 -8.54 -11.30 -11.90
N CYS A 78 -7.43 -10.71 -11.43
CA CYS A 78 -6.53 -9.88 -12.24
C CYS A 78 -5.20 -10.57 -12.58
N SER A 79 -5.15 -11.90 -12.51
CA SER A 79 -3.94 -12.69 -12.81
C SER A 79 -3.42 -12.51 -14.23
N ASN A 80 -4.31 -12.16 -15.17
CA ASN A 80 -3.96 -11.82 -16.54
C ASN A 80 -3.42 -10.38 -16.65
N ARG A 81 -2.45 -10.20 -17.55
CA ARG A 81 -1.88 -8.87 -17.83
C ARG A 81 -2.95 -7.88 -18.29
N PHE A 82 -2.81 -6.64 -17.88
CA PHE A 82 -3.68 -5.56 -18.32
C PHE A 82 -3.27 -5.03 -19.69
N ASP A 83 -4.21 -4.98 -20.62
CA ASP A 83 -4.06 -4.26 -21.88
C ASP A 83 -4.61 -2.83 -21.71
N LEU A 84 -3.69 -1.85 -21.68
CA LEU A 84 -4.03 -0.44 -21.46
C LEU A 84 -4.47 0.25 -22.75
N SER A 85 -4.31 -0.40 -23.90
CA SER A 85 -4.83 0.11 -25.18
C SER A 85 -6.35 -0.11 -25.29
N LEU A 86 -6.89 -1.06 -24.53
CA LEU A 86 -8.31 -1.34 -24.46
C LEU A 86 -8.95 -0.51 -23.34
N GLU A 87 -10.11 0.08 -23.66
CA GLU A 87 -10.94 0.69 -22.63
C GLU A 87 -11.54 -0.40 -21.73
N PRO A 88 -11.34 -0.33 -20.41
CA PRO A 88 -11.87 -1.35 -19.53
C PRO A 88 -13.36 -1.11 -19.31
N GLU A 89 -14.13 -2.20 -19.30
CA GLU A 89 -15.53 -2.17 -18.88
C GLU A 89 -15.60 -2.07 -17.35
N PRO A 90 -16.34 -1.10 -16.78
CA PRO A 90 -16.47 -0.96 -15.34
C PRO A 90 -17.30 -2.13 -14.78
N LYS A 91 -16.69 -2.93 -13.91
CA LYS A 91 -17.32 -4.15 -13.39
C LYS A 91 -18.05 -4.00 -12.05
N HIS A 92 -17.96 -2.85 -11.40
CA HIS A 92 -18.52 -2.66 -10.07
C HIS A 92 -19.46 -1.47 -10.00
N ASN A 93 -20.59 -1.69 -9.32
CA ASN A 93 -21.47 -0.62 -8.85
C ASN A 93 -20.88 0.02 -7.58
N ASN A 94 -21.27 1.26 -7.30
CA ASN A 94 -20.72 2.10 -6.21
C ASN A 94 -20.94 1.59 -4.77
N ASP A 95 -21.57 0.43 -4.56
CA ASP A 95 -21.93 -0.11 -3.23
C ASP A 95 -20.93 -1.13 -2.66
N VAL A 96 -19.75 -1.28 -3.26
CA VAL A 96 -18.70 -2.18 -2.76
C VAL A 96 -17.75 -1.44 -1.82
N ASN A 97 -17.48 -2.01 -0.64
CA ASN A 97 -16.50 -1.43 0.29
C ASN A 97 -15.08 -1.93 0.02
N ILE A 98 -14.92 -3.20 -0.40
CA ILE A 98 -13.62 -3.85 -0.59
C ILE A 98 -13.57 -4.61 -1.91
N ILE A 99 -12.48 -4.47 -2.66
CA ILE A 99 -12.20 -5.26 -3.87
C ILE A 99 -10.96 -6.12 -3.62
N PHE A 100 -11.11 -7.43 -3.73
CA PHE A 100 -10.00 -8.40 -3.77
C PHE A 100 -9.61 -8.64 -5.23
N THR A 101 -8.36 -8.38 -5.61
CA THR A 101 -7.99 -8.35 -7.05
C THR A 101 -7.21 -9.58 -7.54
N SER A 102 -6.96 -10.58 -6.69
CA SER A 102 -5.88 -11.55 -6.92
C SER A 102 -4.53 -10.84 -7.22
N TRP A 103 -3.59 -11.54 -7.83
CA TRP A 103 -2.28 -10.97 -8.20
C TRP A 103 -2.42 -10.00 -9.36
N ILE A 104 -1.88 -8.78 -9.21
CA ILE A 104 -1.67 -7.84 -10.32
C ILE A 104 -0.17 -7.76 -10.61
N ARG A 105 0.24 -8.00 -11.86
CA ARG A 105 1.65 -7.94 -12.28
C ARG A 105 2.13 -6.52 -12.49
N GLU A 106 1.28 -5.67 -13.04
CA GLU A 106 1.53 -4.26 -13.31
C GLU A 106 1.23 -3.40 -12.07
N VAL A 107 2.03 -3.58 -11.01
CA VAL A 107 1.82 -2.91 -9.71
C VAL A 107 1.88 -1.39 -9.81
N ASP A 108 2.62 -0.84 -10.77
CA ASP A 108 2.67 0.59 -11.08
C ASP A 108 1.30 1.16 -11.48
N ILE A 109 0.44 0.35 -12.13
CA ILE A 109 -0.94 0.73 -12.47
C ILE A 109 -1.79 0.83 -11.19
N VAL A 110 -1.56 -0.08 -10.24
CA VAL A 110 -2.22 -0.08 -8.93
C VAL A 110 -1.89 1.20 -8.19
N TYR A 111 -0.60 1.51 -7.98
CA TYR A 111 -0.21 2.72 -7.26
C TYR A 111 -0.72 3.99 -7.96
N ALA A 112 -0.71 4.05 -9.29
CA ALA A 112 -1.29 5.18 -10.03
C ALA A 112 -2.78 5.38 -9.71
N GLY A 113 -3.53 4.29 -9.58
CA GLY A 113 -4.95 4.27 -9.27
C GLY A 113 -5.31 4.61 -7.82
N LEU A 114 -4.46 4.21 -6.88
CA LEU A 114 -4.64 4.42 -5.44
C LEU A 114 -4.43 5.88 -5.00
N ASP A 115 -5.03 6.24 -3.86
CA ASP A 115 -4.92 7.53 -3.19
C ASP A 115 -4.21 7.41 -1.84
N ILE A 116 -4.34 6.27 -1.15
CA ILE A 116 -3.65 5.95 0.11
C ILE A 116 -3.16 4.50 0.04
N VAL A 117 -1.95 4.23 0.55
CA VAL A 117 -1.44 2.86 0.68
C VAL A 117 -1.28 2.49 2.15
N ALA A 118 -1.81 1.33 2.53
CA ALA A 118 -1.77 0.79 3.87
C ALA A 118 -0.84 -0.43 3.96
N LEU A 119 -0.24 -0.65 5.13
CA LEU A 119 0.44 -1.90 5.48
C LEU A 119 0.27 -2.21 6.96
N THR A 120 -0.25 -3.39 7.30
CA THR A 120 -0.70 -3.72 8.66
C THR A 120 0.01 -4.93 9.29
N SER A 121 1.11 -5.39 8.67
CA SER A 121 1.87 -6.57 9.06
C SER A 121 2.28 -6.58 10.54
N TYR A 122 2.50 -7.79 11.06
CA TYR A 122 3.08 -8.00 12.40
C TYR A 122 4.61 -7.86 12.41
N ASN A 123 5.27 -8.08 11.26
CA ASN A 123 6.70 -7.88 11.10
C ASN A 123 7.03 -7.56 9.63
N GLU A 124 7.95 -6.63 9.40
CA GLU A 124 8.53 -6.32 8.09
C GLU A 124 10.01 -6.01 8.24
N GLY A 125 10.85 -6.50 7.33
CA GLY A 125 12.25 -6.08 7.25
C GLY A 125 12.35 -4.77 6.45
N THR A 126 12.30 -4.91 5.13
CA THR A 126 12.29 -3.78 4.19
C THR A 126 11.03 -3.88 3.34
N PRO A 127 9.93 -3.19 3.71
CA PRO A 127 8.65 -3.28 3.01
C PRO A 127 8.74 -2.67 1.60
N VAL A 128 8.95 -3.51 0.58
CA VAL A 128 9.06 -3.06 -0.82
C VAL A 128 7.80 -2.31 -1.27
N SER A 129 6.61 -2.74 -0.84
CA SER A 129 5.36 -2.07 -1.20
C SER A 129 5.25 -0.63 -0.68
N LEU A 130 5.82 -0.32 0.50
CA LEU A 130 5.88 1.06 1.01
C LEU A 130 6.92 1.91 0.28
N ILE A 131 8.02 1.31 -0.16
CA ILE A 131 9.04 1.98 -0.99
C ILE A 131 8.41 2.37 -2.33
N GLU A 132 7.75 1.44 -3.01
CA GLU A 132 7.10 1.67 -4.29
C GLU A 132 5.93 2.67 -4.19
N ALA A 133 5.14 2.61 -3.12
CA ALA A 133 4.07 3.56 -2.86
C ALA A 133 4.61 4.99 -2.71
N GLN A 134 5.64 5.18 -1.88
CA GLN A 134 6.29 6.47 -1.70
C GLN A 134 6.95 6.96 -2.99
N ALA A 135 7.64 6.10 -3.74
CA ALA A 135 8.20 6.44 -5.06
C ALA A 135 7.11 6.83 -6.08
N SER A 136 5.89 6.31 -5.92
CA SER A 136 4.71 6.64 -6.71
C SER A 136 3.95 7.86 -6.18
N SER A 137 4.54 8.63 -5.26
CA SER A 137 3.93 9.80 -4.60
C SER A 137 2.62 9.48 -3.88
N LYS A 138 2.51 8.29 -3.28
CA LYS A 138 1.33 7.89 -2.50
C LYS A 138 1.62 8.08 -1.01
N PRO A 139 0.73 8.75 -0.25
CA PRO A 139 0.83 8.76 1.20
C PRO A 139 0.66 7.34 1.72
N VAL A 140 1.47 7.00 2.72
CA VAL A 140 1.45 5.67 3.34
C VAL A 140 0.97 5.74 4.79
N ILE A 141 0.28 4.71 5.23
CA ILE A 141 -0.07 4.49 6.64
C ILE A 141 0.29 3.05 7.02
N SER A 142 0.97 2.86 8.15
CA SER A 142 1.44 1.53 8.53
C SER A 142 1.52 1.28 10.03
N THR A 143 1.43 0.02 10.43
CA THR A 143 1.85 -0.44 11.75
C THR A 143 3.37 -0.29 11.89
N ASN A 144 3.85 0.30 12.99
CA ASN A 144 5.28 0.46 13.23
C ASN A 144 5.86 -0.83 13.83
N VAL A 145 6.29 -1.74 12.96
CA VAL A 145 6.89 -3.02 13.33
C VAL A 145 8.18 -3.23 12.54
N GLY A 146 9.12 -4.01 13.07
CA GLY A 146 10.37 -4.33 12.37
C GLY A 146 11.09 -3.08 11.83
N GLY A 147 11.41 -3.06 10.54
CA GLY A 147 12.15 -1.97 9.87
C GLY A 147 11.29 -0.89 9.20
N ILE A 148 9.98 -0.81 9.49
CA ILE A 148 9.07 0.18 8.85
C ILE A 148 9.56 1.63 9.04
N GLU A 149 10.02 1.99 10.24
CA GLU A 149 10.52 3.34 10.55
C GLU A 149 11.75 3.77 9.75
N ASN A 150 12.51 2.81 9.19
CA ASN A 150 13.64 3.13 8.32
C ASN A 150 13.18 3.61 6.94
N VAL A 151 12.01 3.13 6.49
CA VAL A 151 11.41 3.41 5.18
C VAL A 151 10.46 4.61 5.23
N VAL A 152 9.69 4.75 6.32
CA VAL A 152 8.63 5.77 6.44
C VAL A 152 8.93 6.70 7.60
N GLU A 153 8.92 8.00 7.33
CA GLU A 153 9.11 9.03 8.35
C GLU A 153 7.75 9.50 8.88
N HIS A 154 7.47 9.19 10.15
CA HIS A 154 6.17 9.48 10.79
C HIS A 154 5.86 10.98 10.78
N GLY A 155 4.68 11.35 10.27
CA GLY A 155 4.22 12.74 10.19
C GLY A 155 4.85 13.55 9.05
N VAL A 156 5.76 12.95 8.27
CA VAL A 156 6.48 13.61 7.17
C VAL A 156 6.18 12.95 5.84
N SER A 157 6.48 11.65 5.69
CA SER A 157 6.21 10.88 4.46
C SER A 157 5.04 9.90 4.59
N GLY A 158 4.54 9.70 5.82
CA GLY A 158 3.40 8.85 6.09
C GLY A 158 3.04 8.82 7.58
N LEU A 159 2.08 7.98 7.93
CA LEU A 159 1.59 7.81 9.29
C LEU A 159 1.91 6.43 9.83
N LEU A 160 2.80 6.39 10.81
CA LEU A 160 3.07 5.19 11.61
C LEU A 160 2.22 5.12 12.88
N THR A 161 1.81 3.93 13.30
CA THR A 161 1.07 3.68 14.54
C THR A 161 1.37 2.30 15.12
N GLY A 162 1.12 2.08 16.41
CA GLY A 162 1.11 0.72 16.97
C GLY A 162 -0.03 -0.13 16.40
N VAL A 163 -0.06 -1.42 16.77
CA VAL A 163 -1.13 -2.36 16.41
C VAL A 163 -2.40 -2.06 17.21
N SER A 164 -3.10 -0.99 16.83
CA SER A 164 -4.34 -0.53 17.45
C SER A 164 -5.29 -0.06 16.35
N VAL A 165 -6.41 -0.78 16.18
CA VAL A 165 -7.40 -0.49 15.13
C VAL A 165 -7.95 0.93 15.27
N SER A 166 -8.23 1.39 16.48
CA SER A 166 -8.77 2.73 16.72
C SER A 166 -7.78 3.83 16.32
N LEU A 167 -6.51 3.71 16.71
CA LEU A 167 -5.47 4.69 16.35
C LEU A 167 -5.17 4.67 14.85
N PHE A 168 -5.11 3.49 14.24
CA PHE A 168 -4.90 3.34 12.81
C PHE A 168 -6.06 3.97 12.03
N SER A 169 -7.30 3.68 12.41
CA SER A 169 -8.50 4.19 11.73
C SER A 169 -8.61 5.71 11.86
N LYS A 170 -8.28 6.28 13.02
CA LYS A 170 -8.24 7.74 13.20
C LYS A 170 -7.23 8.42 12.27
N LYS A 171 -6.05 7.82 12.11
CA LYS A 171 -5.01 8.30 11.18
C LYS A 171 -5.39 8.08 9.71
N LEU A 172 -6.05 6.98 9.40
CA LEU A 172 -6.58 6.72 8.06
C LEU A 172 -7.66 7.75 7.69
N LEU A 173 -8.56 8.04 8.63
CA LEU A 173 -9.60 9.06 8.48
C LEU A 173 -9.01 10.44 8.22
N SER A 174 -7.95 10.84 8.94
CA SER A 174 -7.28 12.12 8.67
C SER A 174 -6.74 12.21 7.24
N LEU A 175 -6.18 11.11 6.71
CA LEU A 175 -5.74 11.05 5.32
C LEU A 175 -6.92 11.06 4.35
N VAL A 176 -8.05 10.45 4.66
CA VAL A 176 -9.25 10.45 3.81
C VAL A 176 -9.85 11.87 3.71
N ASP A 177 -9.89 12.59 4.83
CA ASP A 177 -10.51 13.91 4.89
C ASP A 177 -9.59 15.04 4.43
N ASN A 178 -8.26 14.85 4.47
CA ASN A 178 -7.29 15.90 4.16
C ASN A 178 -6.46 15.58 2.89
N GLU A 179 -6.88 16.14 1.76
CA GLU A 179 -6.15 16.01 0.48
C GLU A 179 -4.77 16.67 0.50
N GLU A 180 -4.63 17.82 1.15
CA GLU A 180 -3.35 18.52 1.25
C GLU A 180 -2.31 17.68 2.00
N GLN A 181 -2.72 17.01 3.08
CA GLN A 181 -1.89 16.07 3.82
C GLN A 181 -1.45 14.91 2.92
N ARG A 182 -2.37 14.33 2.13
CA ARG A 182 -2.03 13.27 1.17
C ARG A 182 -0.98 13.71 0.16
N ILE A 183 -1.16 14.91 -0.42
CA ILE A 183 -0.23 15.49 -1.41
C ILE A 183 1.14 15.73 -0.76
N THR A 184 1.16 16.31 0.43
CA THR A 184 2.40 16.64 1.16
C THR A 184 3.18 15.38 1.51
N PHE A 185 2.51 14.37 2.08
CA PHE A 185 3.16 13.10 2.44
C PHE A 185 3.63 12.34 1.19
N GLY A 186 2.84 12.33 0.12
CA GLY A 186 3.26 11.76 -1.16
C GLY A 186 4.55 12.38 -1.69
N ARG A 187 4.64 13.71 -1.73
CA ARG A 187 5.85 14.44 -2.18
C ARG A 187 7.06 14.17 -1.30
N ASN A 188 6.88 14.20 0.02
CA ASN A 188 7.96 13.92 0.97
C ASN A 188 8.43 12.46 0.89
N GLY A 189 7.51 11.52 0.64
CA GLY A 189 7.82 10.11 0.42
C GLY A 189 8.72 9.89 -0.79
N VAL A 190 8.42 10.54 -1.92
CA VAL A 190 9.29 10.51 -3.10
C VAL A 190 10.70 10.96 -2.73
N LYS A 191 10.84 12.14 -2.11
CA LYS A 191 12.15 12.67 -1.69
C LYS A 191 12.91 11.69 -0.78
N SER A 192 12.25 11.21 0.27
CA SER A 192 12.85 10.29 1.25
C SER A 192 13.35 8.99 0.60
N VAL A 193 12.55 8.39 -0.28
CA VAL A 193 12.93 7.14 -0.95
C VAL A 193 14.05 7.36 -1.97
N PHE A 194 14.02 8.45 -2.73
CA PHE A 194 15.11 8.76 -3.68
C PHE A 194 16.42 9.07 -2.96
N ASP A 195 16.41 9.67 -1.78
CA ASP A 195 17.66 9.95 -1.03
C ASP A 195 18.25 8.67 -0.39
N LYS A 196 17.39 7.75 0.07
CA LYS A 196 17.79 6.54 0.81
C LYS A 196 18.03 5.31 -0.08
N TYR A 197 17.21 5.10 -1.10
CA TYR A 197 17.15 3.85 -1.87
C TYR A 197 17.55 4.01 -3.35
N ASN A 198 18.22 5.11 -3.71
CA ASN A 198 18.75 5.26 -5.05
C ASN A 198 19.76 4.14 -5.38
N TYR A 199 19.52 3.45 -6.49
CA TYR A 199 20.40 2.37 -6.98
C TYR A 199 21.86 2.80 -7.08
N ASN A 200 22.14 4.03 -7.52
CA ASN A 200 23.50 4.54 -7.64
C ASN A 200 24.20 4.60 -6.28
N ARG A 201 23.46 4.96 -5.23
CA ARG A 201 23.99 4.99 -3.85
C ARG A 201 24.25 3.58 -3.35
N LEU A 202 23.30 2.67 -3.51
CA LEU A 202 23.43 1.28 -3.08
C LEU A 202 24.64 0.60 -3.73
N VAL A 203 24.79 0.73 -5.05
CA VAL A 203 25.94 0.17 -5.79
C VAL A 203 27.24 0.77 -5.26
N LYS A 204 27.30 2.10 -5.09
CA LYS A 204 28.51 2.77 -4.58
C LYS A 204 28.89 2.29 -3.17
N GLU A 205 27.94 2.16 -2.26
CA GLU A 205 28.19 1.70 -0.89
C GLU A 205 28.66 0.23 -0.85
N ILE A 206 28.01 -0.65 -1.62
CA ILE A 206 28.44 -2.07 -1.74
C ILE A 206 29.83 -2.17 -2.36
N SER A 207 30.09 -1.46 -3.46
CA SER A 207 31.41 -1.42 -4.09
C SER A 207 32.48 -0.93 -3.11
N THR A 208 32.20 0.15 -2.37
CA THR A 208 33.12 0.69 -1.36
C THR A 208 33.43 -0.33 -0.27
N LEU A 209 32.41 -1.05 0.22
CA LEU A 209 32.59 -2.12 1.20
C LEU A 209 33.47 -3.25 0.66
N TYR A 210 33.22 -3.70 -0.57
CA TYR A 210 34.04 -4.74 -1.20
C TYR A 210 35.49 -4.32 -1.40
N TYR A 211 35.74 -3.10 -1.89
CA TYR A 211 37.11 -2.57 -2.03
C TYR A 211 37.82 -2.48 -0.67
N LYS A 212 37.13 -1.99 0.37
CA LYS A 212 37.69 -1.94 1.73
C LYS A 212 38.08 -3.32 2.24
N LEU A 213 37.23 -4.33 2.06
CA LEU A 213 37.51 -5.70 2.52
C LEU A 213 38.66 -6.34 1.74
N LEU A 214 38.77 -6.07 0.44
CA LEU A 214 39.89 -6.52 -0.38
C LEU A 214 41.23 -5.90 0.06
N GLU A 215 41.26 -4.59 0.32
CA GLU A 215 42.45 -3.90 0.85
C GLU A 215 42.85 -4.40 2.24
N THR A 216 41.87 -4.70 3.10
CA THR A 216 42.12 -5.23 4.45
C THR A 216 42.73 -6.63 4.39
N LYS A 217 42.28 -7.46 3.43
CA LYS A 217 42.84 -8.80 3.20
C LYS A 217 44.28 -8.75 2.66
N GLN A 218 44.61 -7.78 1.80
CA GLN A 218 45.97 -7.61 1.27
C GLN A 218 46.99 -7.12 2.31
N LYS A 219 46.54 -6.54 3.43
CA LYS A 219 47.41 -6.04 4.52
C LYS A 219 47.55 -7.03 5.68
N GLY A 220 46.91 -8.19 5.59
CA GLY A 220 46.84 -9.20 6.65
C GLY A 220 47.67 -10.46 6.40
N ASP A 221 48.57 -10.46 5.40
CA ASP A 221 49.57 -11.52 5.14
C ASP A 221 50.97 -11.07 5.59
#